data_AF-A0A7C2TG21-F1
#
_entry.id   AF-A0A7C2TG21-F1
#
_cell.length_a   1.000
_cell.length_b   1.000
_cell.length_c   1.000
_cell.angle_alpha   90.00
_cell.angle_beta   90.00
_cell.angle_gamma   90.00
#
_symmetry.space_group_name_H-M   'P 1'
#
loop_
_entity.id
_entity.type
_entity.pdbx_description
1 polymer ?
#
loop_
_entity_poly.entity_id
_entity_poly.type
_entity_poly.pdbx_seq_one_letter_code
_entity_poly.pdbx_strand_id
1 'polypeptide(L)'
;MCKFPTKLPPVLASFKLPFTDAFTRTNGALGSRWSGATWSISANQAINTPTLGPELLTDGALENWNSAADLASWSENKSGSSTINREGTIVHGGSYSCRLDVDASNSAVYPGQNTSLPLGAWVQASAWLYASASGKTAKVYLGSLSGPDLNPGPAWTQYFHTFKVAAANPAFLLSRQTAASASLYWDDASLKALTLAQLFAALPPSKIDVAAQVVITANPSGCQAGLVINLDNPANPANFVYAYYSAGLVKMIKCVAGAYTELVSGSATFGSAKPLKIVKSGTSYSVYYGGVQIGATQTVNDAGIINNRIHGLFSTHSGITLDAYSLTSP
;
A
#
# COMPACT_ATOMS: atom_id res chain seq x y z
N MET A 1 24.22 -9.45 53.38
CA MET A 1 23.60 -8.37 52.57
C MET A 1 23.13 -8.98 51.26
N CYS A 2 21.83 -9.23 51.11
CA CYS A 2 21.26 -9.75 49.87
C CYS A 2 21.02 -8.57 48.92
N LYS A 3 21.82 -8.43 47.86
CA LYS A 3 21.60 -7.45 46.80
C LYS A 3 20.54 -7.99 45.84
N PHE A 4 19.34 -7.44 45.87
CA PHE A 4 18.38 -7.63 44.78
C PHE A 4 18.82 -6.80 43.57
N PRO A 5 18.90 -7.38 42.35
CA PRO A 5 19.11 -6.59 41.15
C PRO A 5 17.78 -6.14 40.52
N THR A 6 17.92 -5.00 39.84
CA THR A 6 17.15 -4.55 38.67
C THR A 6 15.71 -4.10 38.87
N LYS A 7 15.60 -2.77 39.00
CA LYS A 7 14.48 -1.94 38.59
C LYS A 7 13.90 -2.49 37.27
N LEU A 8 12.65 -2.97 37.32
CA LEU A 8 11.88 -3.32 36.13
C LEU A 8 11.94 -2.14 35.13
N PRO A 9 12.07 -2.39 33.82
CA PRO A 9 12.02 -1.33 32.82
C PRO A 9 10.71 -0.53 33.01
N PRO A 10 10.73 0.80 32.85
CA PRO A 10 9.53 1.59 33.01
C PRO A 10 8.48 1.11 32.02
N VAL A 11 7.38 0.57 32.55
CA VAL A 11 6.14 0.40 31.78
C VAL A 11 5.81 1.80 31.26
N LEU A 12 5.93 2.00 29.94
CA LEU A 12 5.52 3.26 29.32
C LEU A 12 4.09 3.56 29.77
N ALA A 13 3.93 4.61 30.57
CA ALA A 13 2.67 4.93 31.20
C ALA A 13 1.59 5.13 30.11
N SER A 14 0.44 4.49 30.30
CA SER A 14 -0.71 4.69 29.41
C SER A 14 -1.05 6.19 29.35
N PHE A 15 -1.16 6.76 28.16
CA PHE A 15 -1.55 8.16 28.06
C PHE A 15 -3.08 8.32 28.17
N LYS A 16 -3.54 9.49 28.61
CA LYS A 16 -4.97 9.81 28.77
C LYS A 16 -5.59 10.25 27.44
N LEU A 17 -6.77 9.73 27.13
CA LEU A 17 -7.62 10.23 26.04
C LEU A 17 -8.41 11.47 26.52
N PRO A 18 -8.77 12.41 25.63
CA PRO A 18 -8.54 12.38 24.17
C PRO A 18 -7.11 12.77 23.79
N PHE A 19 -6.70 12.37 22.59
CA PHE A 19 -5.50 12.86 21.93
C PHE A 19 -5.82 13.32 20.52
N THR A 20 -5.21 14.41 20.10
CA THR A 20 -5.30 14.94 18.75
C THR A 20 -3.93 15.37 18.26
N ASP A 21 -3.70 15.24 16.96
CA ASP A 21 -2.50 15.74 16.30
C ASP A 21 -2.90 16.27 14.92
N ALA A 22 -2.79 17.59 14.74
CA ALA A 22 -3.01 18.25 13.45
C ALA A 22 -1.71 18.32 12.61
N PHE A 23 -0.60 17.78 13.12
CA PHE A 23 0.71 17.80 12.47
C PHE A 23 1.20 19.21 12.04
N THR A 24 0.61 20.28 12.58
CA THR A 24 0.97 21.68 12.34
C THR A 24 2.25 22.07 13.10
N ARG A 25 3.38 21.61 12.60
CA ARG A 25 4.72 21.90 13.14
C ARG A 25 5.77 21.72 12.04
N THR A 26 7.00 22.16 12.32
CA THR A 26 8.10 22.15 11.34
C THR A 26 8.34 20.78 10.73
N ASN A 27 8.69 20.75 9.45
CA ASN A 27 9.08 19.54 8.73
C ASN A 27 10.18 18.79 9.51
N GLY A 28 10.09 17.46 9.54
CA GLY A 28 11.01 16.61 10.30
C GLY A 28 10.28 15.48 11.02
N ALA A 29 10.74 15.11 12.21
CA ALA A 29 10.18 13.96 12.93
C ALA A 29 8.67 14.10 13.22
N LEU A 30 7.94 12.97 13.18
CA LEU A 30 6.51 12.92 13.50
C LEU A 30 6.19 13.31 14.96
N GLY A 31 7.19 13.54 15.81
CA GLY A 31 7.04 14.08 17.17
C GLY A 31 7.31 13.02 18.23
N SER A 32 7.71 13.45 19.42
CA SER A 32 8.24 12.56 20.48
C SER A 32 7.25 11.55 21.04
N ARG A 33 5.94 11.73 20.79
CA ARG A 33 4.90 10.76 21.17
C ARG A 33 4.72 9.65 20.15
N TRP A 34 5.15 9.86 18.91
CA TRP A 34 4.97 8.88 17.84
C TRP A 34 6.22 8.01 17.71
N SER A 35 6.00 6.71 17.53
CA SER A 35 6.99 5.81 16.95
C SER A 35 6.83 5.76 15.42
N GLY A 36 7.81 5.17 14.72
CA GLY A 36 7.81 5.04 13.27
C GLY A 36 8.92 5.88 12.64
N ALA A 37 10.12 5.30 12.50
CA ALA A 37 11.32 6.03 12.05
C ALA A 37 11.24 6.53 10.58
N THR A 38 10.37 5.94 9.77
CA THR A 38 10.12 6.32 8.37
C THR A 38 9.05 7.39 8.24
N TRP A 39 8.46 7.82 9.35
CA TRP A 39 7.41 8.83 9.37
C TRP A 39 7.95 10.21 9.71
N SER A 40 7.46 11.19 8.96
CA SER A 40 7.86 12.57 9.11
C SER A 40 6.67 13.51 8.90
N ILE A 41 6.84 14.75 9.32
CA ILE A 41 6.01 15.86 8.90
C ILE A 41 6.61 16.49 7.65
N SER A 42 5.75 16.73 6.67
CA SER A 42 6.02 17.57 5.53
C SER A 42 4.79 18.41 5.24
N ALA A 43 4.96 19.73 5.12
CA ALA A 43 3.89 20.67 4.81
C ALA A 43 2.65 20.54 5.74
N ASN A 44 2.92 20.42 7.05
CA ASN A 44 1.91 20.21 8.11
C ASN A 44 1.11 18.91 8.00
N GLN A 45 1.63 17.89 7.31
CA GLN A 45 0.97 16.59 7.17
C GLN A 45 1.92 15.46 7.55
N ALA A 46 1.37 14.37 8.08
CA ALA A 46 2.10 13.14 8.30
C ALA A 46 2.32 12.39 6.98
N ILE A 47 3.56 11.99 6.73
CA ILE A 47 3.96 11.22 5.55
C ILE A 47 4.79 10.04 6.01
N ASN A 48 4.58 8.87 5.39
CA ASN A 48 5.45 7.72 5.54
C ASN A 48 6.34 7.53 4.32
N THR A 49 7.65 7.42 4.51
CA THR A 49 8.60 7.04 3.46
C THR A 49 9.27 5.72 3.85
N PRO A 50 8.60 4.56 3.64
CA PRO A 50 9.18 3.26 3.97
C PRO A 50 10.54 3.05 3.30
N THR A 51 11.44 2.36 3.98
CA THR A 51 12.67 1.90 3.34
C THR A 51 12.32 0.73 2.42
N LEU A 52 12.64 0.88 1.13
CA LEU A 52 12.42 -0.18 0.17
C LEU A 52 13.48 -1.28 0.35
N GLY A 53 13.04 -2.54 0.29
CA GLY A 53 13.94 -3.69 0.21
C GLY A 53 14.72 -3.74 -1.10
N PRO A 54 15.54 -4.79 -1.30
CA PRO A 54 16.23 -5.01 -2.57
C PRO A 54 15.23 -5.21 -3.72
N GLU A 55 15.70 -4.96 -4.94
CA GLU A 55 14.96 -5.25 -6.16
C GLU A 55 14.65 -6.75 -6.27
N LEU A 56 13.42 -7.08 -6.64
CA LEU A 56 12.95 -8.46 -6.80
C LEU A 56 12.82 -8.86 -8.27
N LEU A 57 12.84 -7.90 -9.20
CA LEU A 57 12.81 -8.15 -10.64
C LEU A 57 14.23 -8.28 -11.17
N THR A 58 14.42 -9.18 -12.14
CA THR A 58 15.62 -9.18 -12.99
C THR A 58 15.33 -8.32 -14.22
N ASP A 59 16.30 -7.52 -14.66
CA ASP A 59 16.13 -6.69 -15.86
C ASP A 59 14.87 -5.82 -15.83
N GLY A 60 14.67 -5.10 -14.71
CA GLY A 60 13.57 -4.15 -14.56
C GLY A 60 13.59 -3.01 -15.58
N ALA A 61 14.79 -2.65 -16.07
CA ALA A 61 14.98 -1.68 -17.16
C ALA A 61 14.60 -2.23 -18.55
N LEU A 62 14.29 -3.52 -18.68
CA LEU A 62 13.81 -4.14 -19.94
C LEU A 62 14.80 -4.03 -21.11
N GLU A 63 16.09 -4.15 -20.82
CA GLU A 63 17.19 -3.91 -21.77
C GLU A 63 17.69 -5.19 -22.45
N ASN A 64 17.41 -6.36 -21.87
CA ASN A 64 18.00 -7.62 -22.33
C ASN A 64 17.04 -8.40 -23.23
N TRP A 65 17.37 -8.45 -24.52
CA TRP A 65 16.54 -9.08 -25.56
C TRP A 65 17.32 -10.14 -26.33
N ASN A 66 16.74 -11.33 -26.49
CA ASN A 66 17.31 -12.39 -27.34
C ASN A 66 17.07 -12.08 -28.83
N SER A 67 16.00 -11.34 -29.13
CA SER A 67 15.67 -10.85 -30.47
C SER A 67 14.79 -9.59 -30.37
N ALA A 68 14.45 -8.95 -31.49
CA ALA A 68 13.57 -7.78 -31.47
C ALA A 68 12.14 -8.04 -30.94
N ALA A 69 11.75 -9.31 -30.75
CA ALA A 69 10.42 -9.71 -30.28
C ALA A 69 10.47 -10.80 -29.18
N ASP A 70 11.59 -10.87 -28.44
CA ASP A 70 11.79 -11.83 -27.35
C ASP A 70 12.60 -11.19 -26.20
N LEU A 71 11.90 -10.79 -25.13
CA LEU A 71 12.48 -10.20 -23.92
C LEU A 71 13.06 -11.29 -23.00
N ALA A 72 14.38 -11.31 -22.82
CA ALA A 72 15.11 -12.50 -22.37
C ALA A 72 14.80 -12.93 -20.91
N SER A 73 14.63 -11.99 -19.99
CA SER A 73 14.44 -12.26 -18.55
C SER A 73 12.96 -12.30 -18.13
N TRP A 74 12.04 -12.22 -19.08
CA TRP A 74 10.62 -12.11 -18.83
C TRP A 74 9.86 -13.17 -19.61
N SER A 75 8.86 -13.79 -18.99
CA SER A 75 7.89 -14.59 -19.72
C SER A 75 6.95 -13.68 -20.51
N GLU A 76 6.54 -14.10 -21.70
CA GLU A 76 5.68 -13.33 -22.59
C GLU A 76 4.35 -14.06 -22.81
N ASN A 77 3.23 -13.35 -22.64
CA ASN A 77 1.94 -13.79 -23.13
C ASN A 77 1.52 -12.93 -24.33
N LYS A 78 1.14 -13.58 -25.43
CA LYS A 78 0.70 -12.96 -26.68
C LYS A 78 -0.56 -13.70 -27.15
N SER A 79 -1.72 -13.06 -27.06
CA SER A 79 -2.99 -13.58 -27.56
C SER A 79 -3.47 -12.79 -28.78
N GLY A 80 -4.28 -13.41 -29.64
CA GLY A 80 -4.78 -12.76 -30.85
C GLY A 80 -3.64 -12.38 -31.80
N SER A 81 -3.68 -11.16 -32.36
CA SER A 81 -2.60 -10.62 -33.19
C SER A 81 -1.73 -9.59 -32.45
N SER A 82 -1.81 -9.55 -31.13
CA SER A 82 -0.95 -8.68 -30.31
C SER A 82 0.50 -9.16 -30.27
N THR A 83 1.43 -8.21 -30.11
CA THR A 83 2.87 -8.50 -30.10
C THR A 83 3.59 -7.79 -28.97
N ILE A 84 4.73 -8.34 -28.57
CA ILE A 84 5.71 -7.72 -27.66
C ILE A 84 6.97 -7.49 -28.47
N ASN A 85 7.47 -6.25 -28.48
CA ASN A 85 8.57 -5.81 -29.31
C ASN A 85 9.52 -4.91 -28.54
N ARG A 86 10.79 -4.96 -28.91
CA ARG A 86 11.80 -4.01 -28.47
C ARG A 86 11.62 -2.67 -29.18
N GLU A 87 11.58 -1.58 -28.43
CA GLU A 87 11.49 -0.22 -28.96
C GLU A 87 12.75 0.57 -28.61
N GLY A 88 13.35 1.26 -29.59
CA GLY A 88 14.60 2.01 -29.40
C GLY A 88 14.46 3.53 -29.58
N THR A 89 13.26 4.03 -29.87
CA THR A 89 13.00 5.47 -30.08
C THR A 89 12.13 6.06 -28.97
N ILE A 90 11.06 5.36 -28.61
CA ILE A 90 10.19 5.75 -27.49
C ILE A 90 10.68 5.00 -26.25
N VAL A 91 11.64 5.59 -25.56
CA VAL A 91 12.31 5.02 -24.38
C VAL A 91 12.21 6.00 -23.21
N HIS A 92 12.12 5.50 -21.99
CA HIS A 92 12.18 6.35 -20.79
C HIS A 92 13.62 6.42 -20.28
N GLY A 93 14.23 5.25 -20.10
CA GLY A 93 15.61 5.07 -19.68
C GLY A 93 16.40 4.23 -20.68
N GLY A 94 17.72 4.20 -20.50
CA GLY A 94 18.60 3.27 -21.21
C GLY A 94 18.53 3.33 -22.74
N SER A 95 18.51 2.16 -23.39
CA SER A 95 18.52 2.00 -24.84
C SER A 95 17.19 1.48 -25.39
N TYR A 96 16.42 0.76 -24.57
CA TYR A 96 15.20 0.09 -25.03
C TYR A 96 14.06 0.19 -24.03
N SER A 97 12.83 0.23 -24.56
CA SER A 97 11.62 -0.04 -23.78
C SER A 97 10.89 -1.26 -24.35
N CYS A 98 9.98 -1.83 -23.56
CA CYS A 98 9.11 -2.92 -23.98
C CYS A 98 7.81 -2.37 -24.57
N ARG A 99 7.60 -2.53 -25.88
CA ARG A 99 6.38 -2.13 -26.58
C ARG A 99 5.40 -3.30 -26.72
N LEU A 100 4.19 -3.12 -26.22
CA LEU A 100 3.04 -4.00 -26.45
C LEU A 100 2.19 -3.38 -27.55
N ASP A 101 2.08 -4.03 -28.70
CA ASP A 101 1.13 -3.64 -29.75
C ASP A 101 -0.17 -4.41 -29.54
N VAL A 102 -1.23 -3.71 -29.17
CA VAL A 102 -2.51 -4.30 -28.77
C VAL A 102 -3.45 -4.36 -29.98
N ASP A 103 -3.97 -5.54 -30.29
CA ASP A 103 -4.83 -5.75 -31.45
C ASP A 103 -6.20 -5.06 -31.29
N ALA A 104 -6.98 -5.05 -32.37
CA ALA A 104 -8.31 -4.42 -32.38
C ALA A 104 -9.32 -5.10 -31.45
N SER A 105 -9.10 -6.38 -31.13
CA SER A 105 -9.92 -7.15 -30.18
C SER A 105 -9.51 -6.93 -28.73
N ASN A 106 -8.48 -6.10 -28.48
CA ASN A 106 -7.92 -5.87 -27.17
C ASN A 106 -7.49 -7.19 -26.51
N SER A 107 -6.83 -8.07 -27.26
CA SER A 107 -6.37 -9.37 -26.76
C SER A 107 -5.36 -9.23 -25.62
N ALA A 108 -5.23 -10.26 -24.77
CA ALA A 108 -4.25 -10.25 -23.68
C ALA A 108 -2.81 -10.21 -24.23
N VAL A 109 -2.01 -9.26 -23.73
CA VAL A 109 -0.58 -9.16 -24.01
C VAL A 109 0.13 -8.55 -22.81
N TYR A 110 1.21 -9.20 -22.36
CA TYR A 110 2.00 -8.76 -21.21
C TYR A 110 3.33 -9.51 -21.12
N PRO A 111 4.43 -8.86 -20.68
CA PRO A 111 5.54 -9.54 -20.05
C PRO A 111 5.25 -9.79 -18.56
N GLY A 112 5.85 -10.84 -18.00
CA GLY A 112 5.76 -11.15 -16.58
C GLY A 112 6.96 -11.92 -16.02
N GLN A 113 7.21 -11.76 -14.72
CA GLN A 113 8.21 -12.51 -13.96
C GLN A 113 7.59 -13.12 -12.70
N ASN A 114 7.93 -14.38 -12.41
CA ASN A 114 7.61 -14.97 -11.12
C ASN A 114 8.50 -14.36 -10.04
N THR A 115 7.93 -14.14 -8.86
CA THR A 115 8.64 -13.55 -7.72
C THR A 115 8.92 -14.60 -6.66
N SER A 116 9.83 -14.30 -5.72
CA SER A 116 10.10 -15.12 -4.52
C SER A 116 9.50 -14.49 -3.26
N LEU A 117 8.21 -14.15 -3.32
CA LEU A 117 7.50 -13.46 -2.23
C LEU A 117 6.64 -14.41 -1.40
N PRO A 118 6.68 -14.35 -0.05
CA PRO A 118 5.77 -15.12 0.79
C PRO A 118 4.37 -14.50 0.82
N LEU A 119 3.36 -15.33 1.11
CA LEU A 119 2.01 -14.88 1.41
C LEU A 119 2.01 -13.81 2.52
N GLY A 120 1.23 -12.75 2.34
CA GLY A 120 1.08 -11.69 3.33
C GLY A 120 2.17 -10.63 3.34
N ALA A 121 3.24 -10.79 2.54
CA ALA A 121 4.25 -9.74 2.38
C ALA A 121 3.65 -8.46 1.78
N TRP A 122 4.14 -7.31 2.22
CA TRP A 122 3.86 -6.03 1.57
C TRP A 122 4.96 -5.73 0.56
N VAL A 123 4.56 -5.21 -0.60
CA VAL A 123 5.47 -4.80 -1.66
C VAL A 123 5.03 -3.50 -2.29
N GLN A 124 5.99 -2.79 -2.88
CA GLN A 124 5.77 -1.65 -3.75
C GLN A 124 6.26 -2.00 -5.14
N ALA A 125 5.35 -1.86 -6.11
CA ALA A 125 5.63 -1.91 -7.52
C ALA A 125 5.69 -0.49 -8.09
N SER A 126 6.57 -0.27 -9.06
CA SER A 126 6.56 0.90 -9.91
C SER A 126 6.94 0.54 -11.33
N ALA A 127 6.46 1.32 -12.30
CA ALA A 127 6.95 1.27 -13.67
C ALA A 127 6.69 2.61 -14.35
N TRP A 128 7.51 2.94 -15.34
CA TRP A 128 7.21 4.01 -16.27
C TRP A 128 6.37 3.45 -17.41
N LEU A 129 5.35 4.21 -17.77
CA LEU A 129 4.37 3.80 -18.76
C LEU A 129 4.07 4.97 -19.72
N TYR A 130 4.00 4.66 -21.00
CA TYR A 130 3.59 5.55 -22.08
C TYR A 130 2.54 4.83 -22.94
N ALA A 131 1.59 5.58 -23.51
CA ALA A 131 0.65 5.05 -24.50
C ALA A 131 0.68 5.86 -25.79
N SER A 132 0.56 5.19 -26.94
CA SER A 132 0.55 5.86 -28.25
C SER A 132 -0.63 6.81 -28.48
N ALA A 133 -1.65 6.77 -27.62
CA ALA A 133 -2.81 7.63 -27.66
C ALA A 133 -3.41 7.85 -26.26
N SER A 134 -4.08 8.98 -26.07
CA SER A 134 -4.84 9.29 -24.86
C SER A 134 -6.00 8.32 -24.62
N GLY A 135 -6.31 8.04 -23.35
CA GLY A 135 -7.44 7.18 -22.97
C GLY A 135 -7.17 5.69 -23.09
N LYS A 136 -5.96 5.30 -23.50
CA LYS A 136 -5.50 3.91 -23.51
C LYS A 136 -4.98 3.55 -22.13
N THR A 137 -5.44 2.43 -21.58
CA THR A 137 -5.12 2.03 -20.22
C THR A 137 -4.34 0.73 -20.13
N ALA A 138 -3.54 0.65 -19.07
CA ALA A 138 -2.76 -0.51 -18.68
C ALA A 138 -2.99 -0.85 -17.20
N LYS A 139 -2.44 -1.96 -16.73
CA LYS A 139 -2.49 -2.40 -15.34
C LYS A 139 -1.22 -3.16 -14.96
N VAL A 140 -0.84 -3.00 -13.70
CA VAL A 140 0.13 -3.88 -13.04
C VAL A 140 -0.61 -4.95 -12.26
N TYR A 141 -0.15 -6.19 -12.35
CA TYR A 141 -0.67 -7.33 -11.59
C TYR A 141 0.39 -7.95 -10.68
N LEU A 142 -0.07 -8.54 -9.59
CA LEU A 142 0.72 -9.42 -8.73
C LEU A 142 -0.09 -10.68 -8.41
N GLY A 143 0.08 -11.72 -9.22
CA GLY A 143 -0.79 -12.89 -9.21
C GLY A 143 -2.22 -12.51 -9.61
N SER A 144 -3.19 -12.84 -8.77
CA SER A 144 -4.60 -12.46 -8.97
C SER A 144 -4.92 -11.03 -8.54
N LEU A 145 -3.98 -10.32 -7.89
CA LEU A 145 -4.16 -8.93 -7.49
C LEU A 145 -3.90 -8.00 -8.67
N SER A 146 -4.67 -6.91 -8.75
CA SER A 146 -4.50 -5.89 -9.78
C SER A 146 -4.45 -4.49 -9.18
N GLY A 147 -3.64 -3.62 -9.78
CA GLY A 147 -3.65 -2.19 -9.52
C GLY A 147 -4.86 -1.49 -10.17
N PRO A 148 -5.04 -0.18 -9.91
CA PRO A 148 -6.00 0.64 -10.65
C PRO A 148 -5.63 0.71 -12.14
N ASP A 149 -6.56 1.20 -12.95
CA ASP A 149 -6.31 1.47 -14.36
C ASP A 149 -5.30 2.62 -14.49
N LEU A 150 -4.26 2.41 -15.29
CA LEU A 150 -3.18 3.37 -15.54
C LEU A 150 -3.40 4.01 -16.90
N ASN A 151 -3.41 5.34 -16.98
CA ASN A 151 -3.73 6.09 -18.20
C ASN A 151 -2.64 7.16 -18.43
N PRO A 152 -1.50 6.77 -19.01
CA PRO A 152 -0.33 7.66 -19.19
C PRO A 152 -0.55 8.75 -20.25
N GLY A 153 -1.40 8.47 -21.26
CA GLY A 153 -1.39 9.22 -22.51
C GLY A 153 -0.01 9.16 -23.22
N PRO A 154 0.23 10.06 -24.19
CA PRO A 154 1.47 10.13 -24.96
C PRO A 154 2.60 10.85 -24.21
N ALA A 155 2.79 10.55 -22.93
CA ALA A 155 3.89 11.03 -22.10
C ALA A 155 4.28 9.95 -21.09
N TRP A 156 5.58 9.79 -20.85
CA TRP A 156 6.07 8.88 -19.81
C TRP A 156 5.58 9.35 -18.45
N THR A 157 4.84 8.46 -17.77
CA THR A 157 4.33 8.70 -16.42
C THR A 157 4.72 7.53 -15.54
N GLN A 158 5.28 7.82 -14.37
CA GLN A 158 5.58 6.80 -13.38
C GLN A 158 4.34 6.50 -12.54
N TYR A 159 4.06 5.21 -12.35
CA TYR A 159 2.99 4.75 -11.48
C TYR A 159 3.56 3.96 -10.31
N PHE A 160 2.94 4.10 -9.14
CA PHE A 160 3.28 3.38 -7.93
C PHE A 160 2.08 2.61 -7.41
N HIS A 161 2.29 1.34 -7.07
CA HIS A 161 1.28 0.49 -6.47
C HIS A 161 1.85 -0.27 -5.30
N THR A 162 1.06 -0.46 -4.25
CA THR A 162 1.43 -1.35 -3.16
C THR A 162 0.44 -2.48 -3.04
N PHE A 163 0.98 -3.69 -2.93
CA PHE A 163 0.22 -4.92 -2.80
C PHE A 163 0.52 -5.58 -1.47
N LYS A 164 -0.49 -6.24 -0.91
CA LYS A 164 -0.28 -7.28 0.08
C LYS A 164 -0.46 -8.62 -0.62
N VAL A 165 0.62 -9.38 -0.70
CA VAL A 165 0.70 -10.65 -1.44
C VAL A 165 -0.39 -11.63 -0.97
N ALA A 166 -1.19 -12.15 -1.91
CA ALA A 166 -2.33 -13.02 -1.64
C ALA A 166 -2.09 -14.52 -1.89
N ALA A 167 -0.96 -14.86 -2.52
CA ALA A 167 -0.47 -16.22 -2.72
C ALA A 167 1.06 -16.19 -2.78
N ALA A 168 1.74 -17.25 -2.34
CA ALA A 168 3.20 -17.30 -2.41
C ALA A 168 3.68 -17.31 -3.88
N ASN A 169 4.83 -16.70 -4.12
CA ASN A 169 5.52 -16.61 -5.42
C ASN A 169 4.60 -16.13 -6.57
N PRO A 170 3.86 -15.02 -6.39
CA PRO A 170 2.98 -14.51 -7.44
C PRO A 170 3.79 -14.02 -8.65
N ALA A 171 3.18 -14.08 -9.82
CA ALA A 171 3.73 -13.44 -11.02
C ALA A 171 3.48 -11.93 -11.01
N PHE A 172 4.51 -11.13 -11.25
CA PHE A 172 4.40 -9.70 -11.52
C PHE A 172 4.21 -9.48 -13.02
N LEU A 173 3.13 -8.81 -13.43
CA LEU A 173 2.80 -8.62 -14.85
C LEU A 173 2.62 -7.14 -15.19
N LEU A 174 3.10 -6.75 -16.36
CA LEU A 174 2.87 -5.44 -16.97
C LEU A 174 1.89 -5.60 -18.14
N SER A 175 0.60 -5.40 -17.89
CA SER A 175 -0.44 -5.81 -18.83
C SER A 175 -1.18 -4.63 -19.43
N ARG A 176 -1.67 -4.82 -20.66
CA ARG A 176 -2.73 -3.99 -21.22
C ARG A 176 -4.00 -4.05 -20.36
N GLN A 177 -4.84 -3.02 -20.45
CA GLN A 177 -6.22 -3.01 -19.94
C GLN A 177 -7.20 -2.66 -21.07
N THR A 178 -7.47 -1.38 -21.32
CA THR A 178 -8.30 -0.90 -22.44
C THR A 178 -7.40 -0.19 -23.44
N ALA A 179 -6.79 -0.96 -24.34
CA ALA A 179 -5.73 -0.45 -25.21
C ALA A 179 -5.89 -0.87 -26.69
N ALA A 180 -7.07 -1.33 -27.11
CA ALA A 180 -7.33 -1.77 -28.48
C ALA A 180 -6.77 -0.83 -29.55
N SER A 181 -6.10 -1.40 -30.56
CA SER A 181 -5.49 -0.69 -31.69
C SER A 181 -4.51 0.41 -31.28
N ALA A 182 -3.74 0.18 -30.21
CA ALA A 182 -2.73 1.12 -29.71
C ALA A 182 -1.51 0.38 -29.17
N SER A 183 -0.44 1.12 -28.95
CA SER A 183 0.78 0.61 -28.34
C SER A 183 0.92 1.13 -26.92
N LEU A 184 1.33 0.25 -26.00
CA LEU A 184 1.75 0.58 -24.65
C LEU A 184 3.25 0.34 -24.54
N TYR A 185 3.96 1.22 -23.85
CA TYR A 185 5.41 1.13 -23.67
C TYR A 185 5.68 1.10 -22.18
N TRP A 186 6.41 0.08 -21.74
CA TRP A 186 6.83 -0.09 -20.36
C TRP A 186 8.33 0.04 -20.26
N ASP A 187 8.79 0.61 -19.16
CA ASP A 187 10.19 0.81 -18.87
C ASP A 187 10.41 0.92 -17.35
N ASP A 188 11.64 0.69 -16.89
CA ASP A 188 12.08 0.91 -15.51
C ASP A 188 11.13 0.33 -14.45
N ALA A 189 10.70 -0.92 -14.67
CA ALA A 189 9.88 -1.67 -13.75
C ALA A 189 10.66 -2.06 -12.49
N SER A 190 10.05 -1.92 -11.32
CA SER A 190 10.64 -2.23 -10.02
C SER A 190 9.60 -2.87 -9.11
N LEU A 191 10.00 -3.87 -8.35
CA LEU A 191 9.19 -4.50 -7.30
C LEU A 191 10.05 -4.72 -6.07
N LYS A 192 9.71 -4.04 -4.97
CA LYS A 192 10.52 -4.07 -3.73
C LYS A 192 9.66 -4.40 -2.53
N ALA A 193 10.22 -5.19 -1.61
CA ALA A 193 9.56 -5.50 -0.35
C ALA A 193 9.43 -4.27 0.54
N LEU A 194 8.33 -4.21 1.30
CA LEU A 194 8.09 -3.24 2.35
C LEU A 194 8.10 -3.94 3.71
N THR A 195 8.78 -3.34 4.68
CA THR A 195 8.80 -3.86 6.05
C THR A 195 7.52 -3.46 6.78
N LEU A 196 6.72 -4.43 7.23
CA LEU A 196 5.42 -4.19 7.87
C LEU A 196 5.48 -3.18 9.03
N ALA A 197 6.48 -3.29 9.90
CA ALA A 197 6.65 -2.38 11.04
C ALA A 197 6.83 -0.90 10.62
N GLN A 198 7.44 -0.65 9.44
CA GLN A 198 7.62 0.72 8.92
C GLN A 198 6.32 1.30 8.36
N LEU A 199 5.31 0.46 8.09
CA LEU A 199 4.02 0.92 7.56
C LEU A 199 3.15 1.57 8.64
N PHE A 200 3.55 1.48 9.91
CA PHE A 200 2.82 2.03 11.05
C PHE A 200 3.59 3.17 11.72
N ALA A 201 2.86 4.21 12.11
CA ALA A 201 3.27 5.11 13.18
C ALA A 201 2.33 4.89 14.36
N ALA A 202 2.87 4.63 15.54
CA ALA A 202 2.07 4.26 16.70
C ALA A 202 2.30 5.20 17.88
N LEU A 203 1.21 5.50 18.59
CA LEU A 203 1.25 6.16 19.89
C LEU A 203 1.58 5.16 21.00
N PRO A 204 1.97 5.63 22.20
CA PRO A 204 2.14 4.75 23.35
C PRO A 204 0.80 4.09 23.71
N PRO A 205 0.78 3.04 24.55
CA PRO A 205 -0.47 2.41 24.98
C PRO A 205 -1.50 3.41 25.53
N SER A 206 -2.78 3.22 25.21
CA SER A 206 -3.92 3.96 25.79
C SER A 206 -5.05 3.02 26.23
N LYS A 207 -6.32 3.33 25.93
CA LYS A 207 -7.46 2.46 26.21
C LYS A 207 -7.53 1.31 25.20
N ILE A 208 -8.18 0.23 25.62
CA ILE A 208 -8.52 -0.92 24.76
C ILE A 208 -9.58 -0.49 23.74
N ASP A 209 -10.68 0.09 24.24
CA ASP A 209 -11.78 0.60 23.43
C ASP A 209 -11.53 2.06 23.06
N VAL A 210 -11.58 2.34 21.75
CA VAL A 210 -11.22 3.64 21.17
C VAL A 210 -12.05 3.95 19.93
N ALA A 211 -12.18 5.24 19.63
CA ALA A 211 -12.44 5.72 18.28
C ALA A 211 -11.18 6.42 17.75
N ALA A 212 -10.57 5.86 16.72
CA ALA A 212 -9.42 6.44 16.02
C ALA A 212 -9.88 7.04 14.69
N GLN A 213 -9.39 8.24 14.35
CA GLN A 213 -9.76 8.95 13.14
C GLN A 213 -8.54 9.62 12.50
N VAL A 214 -8.53 9.71 11.17
CA VAL A 214 -7.56 10.49 10.39
C VAL A 214 -8.19 10.97 9.08
N VAL A 215 -7.71 12.08 8.54
CA VAL A 215 -8.03 12.55 7.19
C VAL A 215 -6.90 12.13 6.25
N ILE A 216 -7.26 11.53 5.11
CA ILE A 216 -6.31 11.20 4.04
C ILE A 216 -6.42 12.32 3.00
N THR A 217 -5.39 13.14 2.89
CA THR A 217 -5.47 14.42 2.16
C THR A 217 -5.05 14.31 0.69
N ALA A 218 -4.32 13.25 0.31
CA ALA A 218 -4.01 12.90 -1.08
C ALA A 218 -4.63 11.55 -1.45
N ASN A 219 -5.21 11.42 -2.65
CA ASN A 219 -5.86 10.19 -3.08
C ASN A 219 -4.83 9.05 -3.17
N PRO A 220 -4.95 7.97 -2.37
CA PRO A 220 -4.03 6.84 -2.42
C PRO A 220 -4.38 5.92 -3.61
N SER A 221 -4.35 6.44 -4.84
CA SER A 221 -4.64 5.65 -6.03
C SER A 221 -3.56 4.58 -6.23
N GLY A 222 -3.91 3.34 -5.93
CA GLY A 222 -3.00 2.19 -6.05
C GLY A 222 -2.10 1.93 -4.85
N CYS A 223 -2.09 2.81 -3.85
CA CYS A 223 -1.40 2.62 -2.57
C CYS A 223 -2.43 2.60 -1.42
N GLN A 224 -2.02 2.39 -0.17
CA GLN A 224 -2.96 2.32 0.97
C GLN A 224 -2.55 3.29 2.08
N ALA A 225 -3.53 3.96 2.67
CA ALA A 225 -3.35 4.75 3.88
C ALA A 225 -4.58 4.72 4.78
N GLY A 226 -4.37 4.87 6.08
CA GLY A 226 -5.42 4.89 7.08
C GLY A 226 -4.90 4.73 8.50
N LEU A 227 -5.51 3.81 9.24
CA LEU A 227 -5.38 3.67 10.69
C LEU A 227 -5.05 2.23 11.08
N VAL A 228 -4.35 2.07 12.19
CA VAL A 228 -4.18 0.81 12.91
C VAL A 228 -4.68 0.99 14.34
N ILE A 229 -5.43 0.01 14.87
CA ILE A 229 -5.86 -0.05 16.26
C ILE A 229 -5.58 -1.43 16.86
N ASN A 230 -5.41 -1.47 18.18
CA ASN A 230 -5.12 -2.68 18.95
C ASN A 230 -3.92 -3.46 18.40
N LEU A 231 -2.87 -2.73 18.04
CA LEU A 231 -1.58 -3.28 17.66
C LEU A 231 -0.89 -3.90 18.88
N ASP A 232 -0.34 -5.10 18.73
CA ASP A 232 0.40 -5.78 19.78
C ASP A 232 1.77 -5.17 20.01
N ASN A 233 2.58 -5.06 18.96
CA ASN A 233 3.94 -4.56 19.02
C ASN A 233 4.29 -3.80 17.74
N PRO A 234 4.55 -2.48 17.78
CA PRO A 234 4.88 -1.72 16.59
C PRO A 234 6.22 -2.09 15.94
N ALA A 235 7.15 -2.68 16.71
CA ALA A 235 8.43 -3.14 16.17
C ALA A 235 8.32 -4.53 15.52
N ASN A 236 7.41 -5.38 16.00
CA ASN A 236 7.17 -6.72 15.47
C ASN A 236 5.65 -7.01 15.38
N PRO A 237 4.92 -6.36 14.45
CA PRO A 237 3.47 -6.49 14.38
C PRO A 237 3.05 -7.92 14.02
N ALA A 238 2.22 -8.54 14.86
CA ALA A 238 1.65 -9.86 14.56
C ALA A 238 0.14 -9.92 14.78
N ASN A 239 -0.42 -9.05 15.63
CA ASN A 239 -1.83 -9.02 15.98
C ASN A 239 -2.37 -7.59 16.00
N PHE A 240 -3.31 -7.26 15.13
CA PHE A 240 -3.87 -5.92 15.00
C PHE A 240 -5.15 -5.88 14.16
N VAL A 241 -5.87 -4.77 14.23
CA VAL A 241 -6.88 -4.39 13.23
C VAL A 241 -6.43 -3.11 12.55
N TYR A 242 -6.53 -3.04 11.23
CA TYR A 242 -6.25 -1.83 10.48
C TYR A 242 -7.34 -1.58 9.46
N ALA A 243 -7.55 -0.32 9.12
CA ALA A 243 -8.43 0.08 8.05
C ALA A 243 -7.73 1.09 7.16
N TYR A 244 -8.05 1.06 5.87
CA TYR A 244 -7.47 1.98 4.90
C TYR A 244 -8.46 2.33 3.81
N TYR A 245 -8.19 3.44 3.15
CA TYR A 245 -8.77 3.80 1.86
C TYR A 245 -7.76 3.50 0.74
N SER A 246 -8.25 2.94 -0.37
CA SER A 246 -7.45 2.75 -1.59
C SER A 246 -8.38 2.56 -2.80
N ALA A 247 -8.10 3.27 -3.89
CA ALA A 247 -8.74 3.07 -5.20
C ALA A 247 -10.29 2.90 -5.15
N GLY A 248 -11.01 3.75 -4.41
CA GLY A 248 -12.47 3.68 -4.33
C GLY A 248 -13.02 2.73 -3.25
N LEU A 249 -12.16 2.07 -2.48
CA LEU A 249 -12.56 1.09 -1.46
C LEU A 249 -12.07 1.51 -0.08
N VAL A 250 -12.92 1.31 0.92
CA VAL A 250 -12.56 1.28 2.33
C VAL A 250 -12.54 -0.17 2.77
N LYS A 251 -11.42 -0.58 3.37
CA LYS A 251 -11.25 -1.94 3.90
C LYS A 251 -10.93 -1.90 5.38
N MET A 252 -11.46 -2.85 6.14
CA MET A 252 -11.06 -3.14 7.51
C MET A 252 -10.64 -4.60 7.59
N ILE A 253 -9.47 -4.86 8.15
CA ILE A 253 -8.79 -6.16 8.10
C ILE A 253 -8.21 -6.43 9.49
N LYS A 254 -8.35 -7.66 9.97
CA LYS A 254 -7.59 -8.15 11.13
C LYS A 254 -6.38 -8.95 10.71
N CYS A 255 -5.35 -8.93 11.54
CA CYS A 255 -4.18 -9.79 11.46
C CYS A 255 -4.08 -10.55 12.79
N VAL A 256 -3.98 -11.88 12.75
CA VAL A 256 -3.84 -12.74 13.94
C VAL A 256 -2.64 -13.65 13.70
N ALA A 257 -1.60 -13.52 14.51
CA ALA A 257 -0.33 -14.22 14.33
C ALA A 257 0.21 -14.16 12.88
N GLY A 258 0.09 -12.99 12.22
CA GLY A 258 0.50 -12.79 10.83
C GLY A 258 -0.51 -13.24 9.76
N ALA A 259 -1.59 -13.92 10.13
CA ALA A 259 -2.65 -14.32 9.20
C ALA A 259 -3.71 -13.23 9.08
N TYR A 260 -4.01 -12.81 7.85
CA TYR A 260 -4.94 -11.72 7.59
C TYR A 260 -6.35 -12.20 7.24
N THR A 261 -7.37 -11.50 7.76
CA THR A 261 -8.77 -11.71 7.39
C THR A 261 -9.41 -10.37 7.07
N GLU A 262 -9.97 -10.25 5.87
CA GLU A 262 -10.80 -9.10 5.50
C GLU A 262 -12.12 -9.17 6.27
N LEU A 263 -12.44 -8.10 6.99
CA LEU A 263 -13.66 -7.98 7.78
C LEU A 263 -14.71 -7.12 7.07
N VAL A 264 -14.26 -6.06 6.39
CA VAL A 264 -15.11 -5.16 5.60
C VAL A 264 -14.37 -4.81 4.32
N SER A 265 -15.11 -4.78 3.20
CA SER A 265 -14.73 -4.13 1.96
C SER A 265 -15.97 -3.45 1.38
N GLY A 266 -15.93 -2.13 1.25
CA GLY A 266 -17.05 -1.35 0.71
C GLY A 266 -16.58 -0.15 -0.09
N SER A 267 -17.37 0.24 -1.10
CA SER A 267 -17.06 1.37 -1.97
C SER A 267 -17.25 2.71 -1.26
N ALA A 268 -16.34 3.65 -1.50
CA ALA A 268 -16.46 5.04 -1.09
C ALA A 268 -15.76 5.98 -2.08
N THR A 269 -16.40 7.11 -2.38
CA THR A 269 -15.78 8.17 -3.18
C THR A 269 -14.78 8.95 -2.36
N PHE A 270 -13.54 9.04 -2.84
CA PHE A 270 -12.47 9.81 -2.19
C PHE A 270 -12.90 11.26 -1.94
N GLY A 271 -12.40 11.83 -0.85
CA GLY A 271 -12.58 13.24 -0.54
C GLY A 271 -11.54 13.64 0.50
N SER A 272 -10.69 14.61 0.18
CA SER A 272 -9.55 15.03 1.00
C SER A 272 -9.93 15.64 2.35
N ALA A 273 -11.21 15.90 2.60
CA ALA A 273 -11.75 16.35 3.88
C ALA A 273 -12.59 15.27 4.61
N LYS A 274 -12.75 14.07 4.02
CA LYS A 274 -13.55 12.99 4.61
C LYS A 274 -12.66 12.16 5.54
N PRO A 275 -12.96 12.10 6.84
CA PRO A 275 -12.18 11.27 7.75
C PRO A 275 -12.46 9.78 7.53
N LEU A 276 -11.42 8.97 7.62
CA LEU A 276 -11.51 7.54 7.90
C LEU A 276 -11.52 7.37 9.42
N LYS A 277 -12.45 6.56 9.95
CA LYS A 277 -12.59 6.29 11.38
C LYS A 277 -12.77 4.81 11.66
N ILE A 278 -12.08 4.27 12.67
CA ILE A 278 -12.35 2.95 13.24
C ILE A 278 -12.87 3.14 14.67
N VAL A 279 -13.96 2.48 15.02
CA VAL A 279 -14.51 2.45 16.38
C VAL A 279 -14.47 1.03 16.89
N LYS A 280 -13.88 0.84 18.08
CA LYS A 280 -13.94 -0.39 18.85
C LYS A 280 -14.65 -0.16 20.18
N SER A 281 -15.60 -1.02 20.50
CA SER A 281 -16.26 -1.11 21.80
C SER A 281 -16.45 -2.58 22.19
N GLY A 282 -15.81 -3.04 23.26
CA GLY A 282 -15.77 -4.46 23.61
C GLY A 282 -15.15 -5.28 22.46
N THR A 283 -15.92 -6.19 21.87
CA THR A 283 -15.48 -7.01 20.72
C THR A 283 -16.03 -6.53 19.38
N SER A 284 -16.79 -5.43 19.38
CA SER A 284 -17.40 -4.83 18.20
C SER A 284 -16.44 -3.84 17.53
N TYR A 285 -16.26 -3.99 16.22
CA TYR A 285 -15.43 -3.13 15.38
C TYR A 285 -16.25 -2.58 14.21
N SER A 286 -16.20 -1.27 14.00
CA SER A 286 -16.88 -0.60 12.88
C SER A 286 -15.94 0.37 12.20
N VAL A 287 -16.04 0.47 10.88
CA VAL A 287 -15.29 1.44 10.08
C VAL A 287 -16.25 2.44 9.43
N TYR A 288 -15.86 3.70 9.40
CA TYR A 288 -16.62 4.79 8.81
C TYR A 288 -15.73 5.60 7.87
N TYR A 289 -16.34 6.19 6.85
CA TYR A 289 -15.67 7.12 5.95
C TYR A 289 -16.58 8.31 5.64
N GLY A 290 -16.10 9.54 5.89
CA GLY A 290 -16.94 10.73 5.74
C GLY A 290 -18.18 10.74 6.63
N GLY A 291 -18.11 10.09 7.80
CA GLY A 291 -19.22 9.96 8.74
C GLY A 291 -20.21 8.80 8.46
N VAL A 292 -20.10 8.14 7.31
CA VAL A 292 -20.96 7.01 6.94
C VAL A 292 -20.29 5.70 7.31
N GLN A 293 -21.02 4.78 7.95
CA GLN A 293 -20.51 3.43 8.23
C GLN A 293 -20.32 2.66 6.93
N ILE A 294 -19.17 2.00 6.78
CA ILE A 294 -18.89 1.12 5.65
C ILE A 294 -19.03 -0.33 6.13
N GLY A 295 -19.88 -1.09 5.46
CA GLY A 295 -20.20 -2.47 5.86
C GLY A 295 -20.93 -2.56 7.20
N ALA A 296 -21.07 -3.78 7.72
CA ALA A 296 -21.65 -4.05 9.02
C ALA A 296 -20.59 -3.98 10.13
N THR A 297 -21.04 -3.75 11.38
CA THR A 297 -20.21 -3.96 12.58
C THR A 297 -19.73 -5.40 12.62
N GLN A 298 -18.45 -5.60 12.90
CA GLN A 298 -17.78 -6.90 12.93
C GLN A 298 -17.44 -7.29 14.36
N THR A 299 -17.45 -8.60 14.64
CA THR A 299 -17.00 -9.13 15.93
C THR A 299 -15.57 -9.67 15.80
N VAL A 300 -14.67 -9.17 16.63
CA VAL A 300 -13.29 -9.67 16.77
C VAL A 300 -13.09 -10.09 18.22
N ASN A 301 -12.89 -11.39 18.43
CA ASN A 301 -12.70 -12.01 19.75
C ASN A 301 -11.29 -12.57 19.95
N ASP A 302 -10.39 -12.36 18.99
CA ASP A 302 -9.04 -12.91 19.01
C ASP A 302 -8.25 -12.37 20.22
N ALA A 303 -7.83 -13.26 21.13
CA ALA A 303 -7.19 -12.89 22.39
C ALA A 303 -5.92 -12.04 22.21
N GLY A 304 -5.19 -12.28 21.10
CA GLY A 304 -4.01 -11.52 20.71
C GLY A 304 -4.30 -10.09 20.23
N ILE A 305 -5.56 -9.72 20.01
CA ILE A 305 -5.98 -8.38 19.54
C ILE A 305 -6.76 -7.63 20.62
N ILE A 306 -7.80 -8.25 21.19
CA ILE A 306 -8.87 -7.51 21.89
C ILE A 306 -8.41 -6.71 23.11
N ASN A 307 -7.26 -7.03 23.69
CA ASN A 307 -6.69 -6.37 24.87
C ASN A 307 -5.54 -5.42 24.55
N ASN A 308 -5.12 -5.33 23.30
CA ASN A 308 -4.02 -4.45 22.88
C ASN A 308 -4.44 -2.98 22.97
N ARG A 309 -3.47 -2.11 23.23
CA ARG A 309 -3.70 -0.69 23.57
C ARG A 309 -2.96 0.28 22.67
N ILE A 310 -2.25 -0.20 21.65
CA ILE A 310 -1.44 0.61 20.74
C ILE A 310 -2.26 0.89 19.48
N HIS A 311 -2.28 2.15 19.07
CA HIS A 311 -3.08 2.67 17.97
C HIS A 311 -2.28 3.71 17.20
N GLY A 312 -2.64 3.98 15.95
CA GLY A 312 -2.01 5.02 15.17
C GLY A 312 -2.34 5.00 13.68
N LEU A 313 -1.36 5.41 12.87
CA LEU A 313 -1.46 5.60 11.44
C LEU A 313 -0.94 4.38 10.67
N PHE A 314 -1.44 4.21 9.45
CA PHE A 314 -0.96 3.25 8.48
C PHE A 314 -0.76 3.94 7.12
N SER A 315 0.36 3.72 6.44
CA SER A 315 0.57 4.18 5.05
C SER A 315 1.66 3.38 4.37
N THR A 316 1.53 3.15 3.06
CA THR A 316 2.47 2.34 2.26
C THR A 316 3.36 3.15 1.32
N HIS A 317 3.14 4.46 1.18
CA HIS A 317 3.82 5.28 0.19
C HIS A 317 3.88 6.75 0.61
N SER A 318 4.96 7.44 0.21
CA SER A 318 5.24 8.84 0.57
C SER A 318 4.43 9.87 -0.21
N GLY A 319 3.89 9.48 -1.36
CA GLY A 319 2.92 10.29 -2.10
C GLY A 319 1.54 10.41 -1.46
N ILE A 320 1.30 9.72 -0.32
CA ILE A 320 0.07 9.84 0.44
C ILE A 320 0.34 10.61 1.72
N THR A 321 -0.49 11.60 2.00
CA THR A 321 -0.38 12.44 3.18
C THR A 321 -1.61 12.28 4.09
N LEU A 322 -1.38 12.35 5.40
CA LEU A 322 -2.39 12.17 6.44
C LEU A 322 -2.42 13.38 7.37
N ASP A 323 -3.60 13.75 7.84
CA ASP A 323 -3.81 14.92 8.69
C ASP A 323 -4.94 14.68 9.72
N ALA A 324 -5.07 15.58 10.69
CA ALA A 324 -6.15 15.66 11.66
C ALA A 324 -6.42 14.33 12.39
N TYR A 325 -5.36 13.73 12.94
CA TYR A 325 -5.48 12.51 13.71
C TYR A 325 -6.20 12.79 15.04
N SER A 326 -7.11 11.91 15.42
CA SER A 326 -7.70 11.91 16.76
C SER A 326 -7.88 10.50 17.31
N LEU A 327 -7.76 10.39 18.64
CA LEU A 327 -8.02 9.18 19.39
C LEU A 327 -8.86 9.53 20.63
N THR A 328 -10.07 8.99 20.70
CA THR A 328 -11.02 9.25 21.78
C THR A 328 -11.55 7.94 22.37
N SER A 329 -12.31 8.03 23.46
CA SER A 329 -13.17 6.90 23.83
C SER A 329 -14.24 6.73 22.73
N PRO A 330 -14.73 5.50 22.50
CA PRO A 330 -15.71 5.21 21.44
C PRO A 330 -17.04 5.93 21.67
#